data_AF-I0TFZ8-F1
#
_entry.id   AF-I0TFZ8-F1
#
_cell.length_a   1.000
_cell.length_b   1.000
_cell.length_c   1.000
_cell.angle_alpha   90.00
_cell.angle_beta   90.00
_cell.angle_gamma   90.00
#
_symmetry.space_group_name_H-M   'P 1'
#
loop_
_entity.id
_entity.type
_entity.pdbx_description
1 polymer ?
#
loop_
_entity_poly.entity_id
_entity_poly.type
_entity_poly.pdbx_seq_one_letter_code
_entity_poly.pdbx_strand_id
1 'polypeptide(L)'
;MKELLKCVVFMILLSFSSCGDNFDYEYSNYHPYFTFNNDTHRDPILATAMNALSPGVFCIIKSSYTSGRYCFQFENNQGLRSSAPVWFDGIDLRLESWKHVGMNNGLIVGYGNLDNPAVFFAYDLQCPNCFDLRELPLRNYELTINNTGIATCNHCHRKYNLNTGGNIVSGGSGKKLTRYRANSTGPFGVLGVS
;
A
#
# COMPACT_ATOMS: atom_id res chain seq x y z
N MET A 1 56.41 -16.75 -1.48
CA MET A 1 55.63 -16.21 -2.63
C MET A 1 54.40 -17.04 -2.99
N LYS A 2 54.47 -18.38 -3.08
CA LYS A 2 53.31 -19.24 -3.43
C LYS A 2 52.14 -19.17 -2.43
N GLU A 3 52.41 -19.06 -1.13
CA GLU A 3 51.35 -18.96 -0.10
C GLU A 3 50.68 -17.58 -0.08
N LEU A 4 51.42 -16.50 -0.34
CA LEU A 4 50.87 -15.15 -0.50
C LEU A 4 49.95 -15.04 -1.73
N LEU A 5 50.32 -15.71 -2.83
CA LEU A 5 49.50 -15.77 -4.03
C LEU A 5 48.18 -16.53 -3.80
N LYS A 6 48.19 -17.61 -2.99
CA LYS A 6 46.98 -18.34 -2.61
C LYS A 6 46.04 -17.48 -1.74
N CYS A 7 46.58 -16.74 -0.77
CA CYS A 7 45.78 -15.84 0.06
C CYS A 7 45.13 -14.70 -0.76
N VAL A 8 45.86 -14.14 -1.72
CA VAL A 8 45.32 -13.10 -2.63
C VAL A 8 44.24 -13.66 -3.53
N VAL A 9 44.42 -14.86 -4.10
CA VAL A 9 43.39 -15.53 -4.92
C VAL A 9 42.14 -15.89 -4.10
N PHE A 10 42.30 -16.33 -2.85
CA PHE A 10 41.19 -16.62 -1.93
C PHE A 10 40.40 -15.35 -1.53
N MET A 11 41.09 -14.24 -1.29
CA MET A 11 40.47 -12.92 -1.01
C MET A 11 39.74 -12.35 -2.23
N ILE A 12 40.25 -12.58 -3.45
CA ILE A 12 39.59 -12.20 -4.71
C ILE A 12 38.34 -13.07 -4.97
N LEU A 13 38.39 -14.36 -4.65
CA LEU A 13 37.23 -15.26 -4.77
C LEU A 13 36.10 -14.91 -3.79
N LEU A 14 36.43 -14.38 -2.60
CA LEU A 14 35.45 -13.90 -1.61
C LEU A 14 34.83 -12.54 -1.97
N SER A 15 35.41 -11.79 -2.92
CA SER A 15 34.87 -10.49 -3.36
C SER A 15 33.82 -10.63 -4.48
N PHE A 16 33.66 -11.81 -5.08
CA PHE A 16 32.63 -12.08 -6.10
C PHE A 16 31.32 -12.67 -5.55
N SER A 17 31.20 -12.91 -4.24
CA SER A 17 30.00 -13.47 -3.61
C SER A 17 29.05 -12.43 -2.99
N SER A 18 29.24 -11.14 -3.25
CA SER A 18 28.32 -10.07 -2.82
C SER A 18 27.52 -9.50 -3.99
N CYS A 19 26.70 -10.35 -4.62
CA CYS A 19 25.57 -9.89 -5.44
C CYS A 19 24.36 -10.73 -5.02
N GLY A 20 23.83 -10.42 -3.83
CA GLY A 20 22.48 -10.86 -3.48
C GLY A 20 21.51 -9.88 -4.12
N ASP A 21 20.85 -10.27 -5.20
CA ASP A 21 19.88 -9.46 -5.97
C ASP A 21 18.54 -9.22 -5.24
N ASN A 22 18.55 -9.10 -3.92
CA ASN A 22 17.37 -8.82 -3.12
C ASN A 22 17.52 -7.48 -2.39
N PHE A 23 17.71 -6.41 -3.16
CA PHE A 23 17.38 -5.08 -2.65
C PHE A 23 15.86 -4.97 -2.62
N ASP A 24 15.25 -5.37 -1.51
CA ASP A 24 13.86 -5.04 -1.21
C ASP A 24 13.78 -3.54 -0.96
N TYR A 25 13.50 -2.77 -2.01
CA TYR A 25 13.25 -1.34 -1.90
C TYR A 25 12.04 -1.10 -0.98
N GLU A 26 12.17 -0.13 -0.06
CA GLU A 26 11.10 0.22 0.89
C GLU A 26 9.83 0.70 0.18
N TYR A 27 9.98 1.28 -1.02
CA TYR A 27 8.89 1.82 -1.83
C TYR A 27 8.85 1.18 -3.22
N SER A 28 7.65 1.08 -3.77
CA SER A 28 7.41 0.57 -5.13
C SER A 28 8.00 1.47 -6.21
N ASN A 29 8.40 0.88 -7.34
CA ASN A 29 8.72 1.61 -8.57
C ASN A 29 7.45 1.99 -9.37
N TYR A 30 6.30 1.41 -9.03
CA TYR A 30 5.01 1.85 -9.54
C TYR A 30 4.53 3.02 -8.67
N HIS A 31 4.18 4.13 -9.32
CA HIS A 31 3.73 5.34 -8.64
C HIS A 31 2.28 5.63 -9.01
N PRO A 32 1.33 5.46 -8.08
CA PRO A 32 -0.09 5.72 -8.36
C PRO A 32 -0.35 7.19 -8.69
N TYR A 33 0.41 8.14 -8.11
CA TYR A 33 0.15 9.60 -8.22
C TYR A 33 -1.28 9.98 -7.85
N PHE A 34 -1.84 9.33 -6.82
CA PHE A 34 -3.17 9.59 -6.33
C PHE A 34 -3.20 10.86 -5.49
N THR A 35 -4.17 11.74 -5.74
CA THR A 35 -4.48 12.88 -4.88
C THR A 35 -5.97 12.91 -4.63
N PHE A 36 -6.36 13.06 -3.36
CA PHE A 36 -7.76 13.17 -2.95
C PHE A 36 -7.92 14.32 -1.95
N ASN A 37 -8.87 15.21 -2.21
CA ASN A 37 -9.18 16.30 -1.29
C ASN A 37 -10.40 15.92 -0.43
N ASN A 38 -10.18 15.53 0.82
CA ASN A 38 -11.29 15.17 1.71
C ASN A 38 -12.04 16.37 2.28
N ASP A 39 -11.57 17.61 2.06
CA ASP A 39 -12.30 18.82 2.49
C ASP A 39 -13.57 19.03 1.65
N THR A 40 -13.53 18.64 0.37
CA THR A 40 -14.67 18.74 -0.55
C THR A 40 -15.67 17.62 -0.33
N HIS A 41 -15.19 16.38 -0.21
CA HIS A 41 -16.02 15.19 -0.08
C HIS A 41 -16.52 14.95 1.35
N ARG A 42 -15.75 15.38 2.36
CA ARG A 42 -16.04 15.22 3.79
C ARG A 42 -16.38 13.78 4.19
N ASP A 43 -15.69 12.80 3.62
CA ASP A 43 -15.91 11.40 3.95
C ASP A 43 -15.36 11.10 5.35
N PRO A 44 -16.20 10.69 6.30
CA PRO A 44 -15.78 10.44 7.68
C PRO A 44 -14.95 9.16 7.81
N ILE A 45 -15.09 8.20 6.90
CA ILE A 45 -14.38 6.92 6.97
C ILE A 45 -12.91 7.14 6.63
N LEU A 46 -12.62 7.82 5.51
CA LEU A 46 -11.26 8.22 5.18
C LEU A 46 -10.66 9.13 6.25
N ALA A 47 -11.45 10.04 6.82
CA ALA A 47 -11.01 10.94 7.88
C ALA A 47 -10.47 10.18 9.11
N THR A 48 -11.04 9.01 9.44
CA THR A 48 -10.52 8.19 10.55
C THR A 48 -9.09 7.70 10.30
N ALA A 49 -8.75 7.29 9.07
CA ALA A 49 -7.42 6.83 8.73
C ALA A 49 -6.41 7.98 8.55
N MET A 50 -6.89 9.17 8.18
CA MET A 50 -6.06 10.38 8.04
C MET A 50 -5.83 11.13 9.36
N ASN A 51 -6.32 10.61 10.49
CA ASN A 51 -6.13 11.19 11.82
C ASN A 51 -4.93 10.58 12.56
N ALA A 52 -3.86 11.36 12.75
CA ALA A 52 -2.67 10.91 13.49
C ALA A 52 -2.95 10.57 14.97
N LEU A 53 -4.05 11.09 15.54
CA LEU A 53 -4.51 10.77 16.90
C LEU A 53 -5.31 9.46 16.98
N SER A 54 -5.54 8.80 15.85
CA SER A 54 -6.24 7.50 15.76
C SER A 54 -5.40 6.46 15.02
N PRO A 55 -4.16 6.18 15.47
CA PRO A 55 -3.30 5.22 14.80
C PRO A 55 -3.85 3.79 14.91
N GLY A 56 -3.52 2.95 13.93
CA GLY A 56 -4.01 1.57 13.78
C GLY A 56 -5.33 1.46 13.03
N VAL A 57 -5.94 2.59 12.65
CA VAL A 57 -7.10 2.63 11.75
C VAL A 57 -6.61 2.78 10.31
N PHE A 58 -6.95 1.80 9.48
CA PHE A 58 -6.62 1.77 8.06
C PHE A 58 -7.88 1.83 7.22
N CYS A 59 -7.85 2.63 6.16
CA CYS A 59 -8.93 2.76 5.19
C CYS A 59 -8.49 2.18 3.85
N ILE A 60 -9.33 1.31 3.30
CA ILE A 60 -9.29 0.85 1.93
C ILE A 60 -9.98 1.90 1.07
N ILE A 61 -9.29 2.34 0.01
CA ILE A 61 -9.81 3.23 -1.02
C ILE A 61 -9.92 2.45 -2.31
N LYS A 62 -11.09 2.45 -2.93
CA LYS A 62 -11.29 1.88 -4.27
C LYS A 62 -11.97 2.88 -5.18
N SER A 63 -11.65 2.86 -6.47
CA SER A 63 -12.47 3.52 -7.48
C SER A 63 -13.38 2.52 -8.18
N SER A 64 -14.64 2.89 -8.37
CA SER A 64 -15.65 2.08 -9.05
C SER A 64 -16.42 2.93 -10.06
N TYR A 65 -17.08 2.26 -11.01
CA TYR A 65 -18.04 2.88 -11.93
C TYR A 65 -19.42 2.28 -11.65
N THR A 66 -20.33 3.09 -11.11
CA THR A 66 -21.67 2.66 -10.72
C THR A 66 -22.68 3.73 -11.12
N SER A 67 -23.87 3.31 -11.56
CA SER A 67 -24.92 4.24 -12.00
C SER A 67 -24.47 5.24 -13.07
N GLY A 68 -23.57 4.83 -13.96
CA GLY A 68 -23.07 5.67 -15.06
C GLY A 68 -22.05 6.74 -14.64
N ARG A 69 -21.48 6.68 -13.43
CA ARG A 69 -20.49 7.65 -12.95
C ARG A 69 -19.39 6.97 -12.12
N TYR A 70 -18.19 7.54 -12.15
CA TYR A 70 -17.10 7.15 -11.26
C TYR A 70 -17.35 7.62 -9.82
N CYS A 71 -17.03 6.75 -8.86
CA CYS A 71 -17.09 7.04 -7.43
C CYS A 71 -15.93 6.39 -6.69
N PHE A 72 -15.60 6.95 -5.53
CA PHE A 72 -14.76 6.30 -4.54
C PHE A 72 -15.61 5.49 -3.58
N GLN A 73 -15.03 4.41 -3.09
CA GLN A 73 -15.56 3.58 -2.02
C GLN A 73 -14.52 3.53 -0.90
N PHE A 74 -14.95 3.85 0.31
CA PHE A 74 -14.12 3.82 1.51
C PHE A 74 -14.66 2.80 2.50
N GLU A 75 -13.76 1.98 3.01
CA GLU A 75 -14.03 1.01 4.08
C GLU A 75 -12.85 1.02 5.03
N ASN A 76 -13.09 1.07 6.34
CA ASN A 76 -12.01 0.94 7.31
C ASN A 76 -11.92 -0.48 7.89
N ASN A 77 -10.79 -0.78 8.51
CA ASN A 77 -10.52 -2.07 9.13
C ASN A 77 -11.36 -2.37 10.39
N GLN A 78 -12.21 -1.43 10.82
CA GLN A 78 -13.18 -1.60 11.90
C GLN A 78 -14.59 -1.96 11.37
N GLY A 79 -14.75 -2.13 10.07
CA GLY A 79 -16.01 -2.50 9.42
C GLY A 79 -16.93 -1.32 9.12
N LEU A 80 -16.47 -0.08 9.28
CA LEU A 80 -17.22 1.11 8.87
C LEU A 80 -17.00 1.37 7.37
N ARG A 81 -18.06 1.80 6.69
CA ARG A 81 -18.08 2.06 5.25
C ARG A 81 -18.85 3.34 4.96
N SER A 82 -18.51 4.04 3.88
CA SER A 82 -19.27 5.21 3.45
C SER A 82 -20.71 4.79 3.16
N SER A 83 -21.67 5.55 3.68
CA SER A 83 -23.11 5.24 3.56
C SER A 83 -23.64 5.40 2.14
N ALA A 84 -22.97 6.19 1.31
CA ALA A 84 -23.27 6.41 -0.10
C ALA A 84 -21.98 6.44 -0.93
N PRO A 85 -22.05 6.20 -2.25
CA PRO A 85 -20.90 6.37 -3.14
C PRO A 85 -20.38 7.82 -3.08
N VAL A 86 -19.06 7.97 -2.92
CA VAL A 86 -18.42 9.29 -2.93
C VAL A 86 -18.14 9.66 -4.39
N TRP A 87 -19.05 10.41 -5.00
CA TRP A 87 -19.01 10.71 -6.44
C TRP A 87 -17.84 11.61 -6.81
N PHE A 88 -17.18 11.29 -7.93
CA PHE A 88 -16.06 12.10 -8.43
C PHE A 88 -16.52 13.52 -8.73
N ASP A 89 -15.84 14.53 -8.20
CA ASP A 89 -16.08 15.93 -8.51
C ASP A 89 -15.33 16.37 -9.79
N GLY A 90 -15.37 17.67 -10.10
CA GLY A 90 -14.68 18.22 -11.27
C GLY A 90 -13.16 18.11 -11.21
N ILE A 91 -12.56 18.08 -10.01
CA ILE A 91 -11.12 17.90 -9.81
C ILE A 91 -10.77 16.43 -10.04
N ASP A 92 -11.53 15.50 -9.46
CA ASP A 92 -11.30 14.06 -9.60
C ASP A 92 -11.36 13.61 -11.07
N LEU A 93 -12.33 14.16 -11.82
CA LEU A 93 -12.47 13.89 -13.26
C LEU A 93 -11.30 14.47 -14.06
N ARG A 94 -10.87 15.70 -13.75
CA ARG A 94 -9.76 16.36 -14.42
C ARG A 94 -8.42 15.66 -14.18
N LEU A 95 -8.22 15.12 -12.98
CA LEU A 95 -7.01 14.37 -12.62
C LEU A 95 -7.07 12.90 -13.04
N GLU A 96 -8.15 12.46 -13.67
CA GLU A 96 -8.39 11.07 -14.03
C GLU A 96 -8.21 10.10 -12.85
N SER A 97 -8.65 10.49 -11.65
CA SER A 97 -8.28 9.82 -10.39
C SER A 97 -8.55 8.31 -10.36
N TRP A 98 -9.47 7.81 -11.18
CA TRP A 98 -9.77 6.37 -11.31
C TRP A 98 -8.61 5.55 -11.85
N LYS A 99 -7.64 6.16 -12.54
CA LYS A 99 -6.43 5.48 -13.05
C LYS A 99 -5.32 5.38 -12.00
N HIS A 100 -5.49 6.09 -10.89
CA HIS A 100 -4.43 6.41 -9.93
C HIS A 100 -4.66 5.75 -8.57
N VAL A 101 -5.76 5.02 -8.34
CA VAL A 101 -6.03 4.36 -7.06
C VAL A 101 -5.24 3.05 -6.93
N GLY A 102 -3.91 3.11 -6.91
CA GLY A 102 -3.08 1.92 -6.78
C GLY A 102 -3.21 0.94 -7.94
N MET A 103 -2.62 -0.23 -7.80
CA MET A 103 -2.70 -1.29 -8.79
C MET A 103 -4.10 -1.91 -8.77
N ASN A 104 -4.69 -2.04 -9.95
CA ASN A 104 -6.04 -2.58 -10.11
C ASN A 104 -7.08 -1.87 -9.22
N ASN A 105 -6.94 -0.54 -9.08
CA ASN A 105 -7.92 0.36 -8.46
C ASN A 105 -8.18 0.15 -6.95
N GLY A 106 -7.18 -0.31 -6.19
CA GLY A 106 -7.24 -0.37 -4.72
C GLY A 106 -5.99 0.12 -4.00
N LEU A 107 -6.19 0.93 -2.96
CA LEU A 107 -5.17 1.40 -2.01
C LEU A 107 -5.61 1.13 -0.57
N ILE A 108 -4.63 1.07 0.32
CA ILE A 108 -4.81 1.03 1.78
C ILE A 108 -4.02 2.19 2.37
N VAL A 109 -4.62 3.04 3.19
CA VAL A 109 -3.93 4.16 3.86
C VAL A 109 -4.25 4.20 5.35
N GLY A 110 -3.33 4.71 6.17
CA GLY A 110 -3.57 4.92 7.60
C GLY A 110 -2.31 5.16 8.40
N TYR A 111 -2.46 5.68 9.62
CA TYR A 111 -1.36 5.80 10.56
C TYR A 111 -1.08 4.46 11.25
N GLY A 112 0.18 4.02 11.27
CA GLY A 112 0.59 2.86 12.08
C GLY A 112 0.62 3.18 13.57
N ASN A 113 0.40 2.17 14.41
CA ASN A 113 0.31 2.33 15.88
C ASN A 113 1.57 1.91 16.66
N LEU A 114 2.69 1.66 15.99
CA LEU A 114 3.92 1.19 16.63
C LEU A 114 5.04 2.23 16.68
N ASP A 115 4.94 3.31 15.90
CA ASP A 115 5.92 4.40 15.86
C ASP A 115 5.43 5.62 16.65
N ASN A 116 6.36 6.37 17.26
CA ASN A 116 6.08 7.64 17.93
C ASN A 116 7.10 8.72 17.49
N PRO A 117 6.72 9.72 16.69
CA PRO A 117 5.35 10.01 16.23
C PRO A 117 4.80 8.97 15.26
N ALA A 118 3.47 8.86 15.18
CA ALA A 118 2.81 7.91 14.29
C ALA A 118 3.17 8.17 12.82
N VAL A 119 3.52 7.10 12.09
CA VAL A 119 3.89 7.18 10.67
C VAL A 119 2.68 6.91 9.79
N PHE A 120 2.46 7.75 8.78
CA PHE A 120 1.41 7.56 7.78
C PHE A 120 1.89 6.59 6.69
N PHE A 121 1.16 5.50 6.50
CA PHE A 121 1.47 4.48 5.51
C PHE A 121 0.44 4.47 4.38
N ALA A 122 0.92 4.14 3.18
CA ALA A 122 0.08 3.78 2.05
C ALA A 122 0.61 2.49 1.42
N TYR A 123 -0.30 1.57 1.11
CA TYR A 123 0.00 0.29 0.50
C TYR A 123 -0.94 0.03 -0.68
N ASP A 124 -0.50 -0.85 -1.55
CA ASP A 124 -1.38 -1.44 -2.54
C ASP A 124 -2.38 -2.41 -1.90
N LEU A 125 -3.60 -2.47 -2.44
CA LEU A 125 -4.59 -3.44 -1.99
C LEU A 125 -4.31 -4.86 -2.51
N GLN A 126 -3.56 -4.99 -3.60
CA GLN A 126 -3.22 -6.27 -4.20
C GLN A 126 -2.06 -6.96 -3.46
N CYS A 127 -2.17 -8.29 -3.31
CA CYS A 127 -1.07 -9.08 -2.77
C CYS A 127 0.13 -9.11 -3.74
N PRO A 128 1.31 -8.60 -3.37
CA PRO A 128 2.48 -8.51 -4.27
C PRO A 128 3.11 -9.86 -4.62
N ASN A 129 2.73 -10.92 -3.89
CA ASN A 129 3.16 -12.29 -4.13
C ASN A 129 2.19 -13.08 -5.02
N CYS A 130 1.05 -12.50 -5.42
CA CYS A 130 0.06 -13.17 -6.28
C CYS A 130 -0.34 -12.31 -7.49
N PHE A 131 -0.31 -11.00 -7.34
CA PHE A 131 -0.73 -10.07 -8.36
C PHE A 131 0.46 -9.62 -9.24
N ASP A 132 0.23 -9.64 -10.56
CA ASP A 132 1.12 -9.06 -11.56
C ASP A 132 0.30 -8.25 -12.56
N LEU A 133 0.63 -6.97 -12.73
CA LEU A 133 0.00 -6.07 -13.71
C LEU A 133 0.16 -6.53 -15.16
N ARG A 134 1.13 -7.40 -15.44
CA ARG A 134 1.48 -7.86 -16.79
C ARG A 134 0.82 -9.19 -17.14
N GLU A 135 0.20 -9.87 -16.18
CA GLU A 135 -0.47 -11.14 -16.43
C GLU A 135 -1.83 -10.91 -17.10
N LEU A 136 -2.08 -11.65 -18.19
CA LEU A 136 -3.35 -11.64 -18.93
C LEU A 136 -4.00 -13.03 -18.88
N PRO A 137 -5.28 -13.15 -18.48
CA PRO A 137 -6.17 -12.07 -18.04
C PRO A 137 -5.75 -11.49 -16.68
N LEU A 138 -5.97 -10.18 -16.49
CA LEU A 138 -5.68 -9.52 -15.21
C LEU A 138 -6.56 -10.14 -14.11
N ARG A 139 -5.93 -10.66 -13.06
CA ARG A 139 -6.62 -11.30 -11.92
C ARG A 139 -6.56 -10.43 -10.69
N ASN A 140 -7.60 -10.54 -9.85
CA ASN A 140 -7.70 -9.77 -8.62
C ASN A 140 -7.26 -10.59 -7.40
N TYR A 141 -6.38 -10.01 -6.58
CA TYR A 141 -5.85 -10.62 -5.35
C TYR A 141 -5.88 -9.63 -4.19
N GLU A 142 -7.02 -8.94 -4.02
CA GLU A 142 -7.25 -7.99 -2.92
C GLU A 142 -7.03 -8.63 -1.56
N LEU A 143 -6.40 -7.85 -0.68
CA LEU A 143 -6.18 -8.20 0.71
C LEU A 143 -7.43 -7.89 1.54
N THR A 144 -7.73 -8.74 2.53
CA THR A 144 -8.71 -8.46 3.57
C THR A 144 -8.02 -7.95 4.81
N ILE A 145 -8.55 -6.94 5.48
CA ILE A 145 -7.91 -6.33 6.66
C ILE A 145 -8.76 -6.59 7.89
N ASN A 146 -8.13 -7.06 8.97
CA ASN A 146 -8.80 -7.23 10.26
C ASN A 146 -8.67 -5.98 11.16
N ASN A 147 -9.37 -5.98 12.30
CA ASN A 147 -9.37 -4.82 13.21
C ASN A 147 -7.99 -4.46 13.81
N THR A 148 -7.02 -5.37 13.79
CA THR A 148 -5.68 -5.15 14.34
C THR A 148 -4.69 -4.61 13.30
N GLY A 149 -5.15 -4.34 12.08
CA GLY A 149 -4.29 -3.84 11.00
C GLY A 149 -3.44 -4.94 10.37
N ILE A 150 -3.93 -6.18 10.36
CA ILE A 150 -3.32 -7.29 9.63
C ILE A 150 -4.08 -7.51 8.32
N ALA A 151 -3.38 -7.31 7.20
CA ALA A 151 -3.87 -7.58 5.87
C ALA A 151 -3.58 -9.05 5.49
N THR A 152 -4.57 -9.78 4.98
CA THR A 152 -4.48 -11.20 4.64
C THR A 152 -4.83 -11.43 3.18
N CYS A 153 -3.96 -12.14 2.47
CA CYS A 153 -4.24 -12.61 1.12
C CYS A 153 -5.07 -13.89 1.17
N ASN A 154 -6.24 -13.91 0.51
CA ASN A 154 -7.08 -15.11 0.46
C ASN A 154 -6.51 -16.23 -0.42
N HIS A 155 -5.57 -15.90 -1.32
CA HIS A 155 -4.99 -16.86 -2.25
C HIS A 155 -3.75 -17.56 -1.70
N CYS A 156 -2.76 -16.79 -1.23
CA CYS A 156 -1.52 -17.38 -0.68
C CYS A 156 -1.46 -17.44 0.85
N HIS A 157 -2.52 -16.97 1.53
CA HIS A 157 -2.66 -16.96 3.00
C HIS A 157 -1.58 -16.18 3.76
N ARG A 158 -0.74 -15.41 3.07
CA ARG A 158 0.21 -14.49 3.72
C ARG A 158 -0.53 -13.40 4.47
N LYS A 159 -0.01 -13.09 5.66
CA LYS A 159 -0.48 -12.02 6.52
C LYS A 159 0.58 -10.96 6.66
N TYR A 160 0.18 -9.71 6.49
CA TYR A 160 1.06 -8.55 6.49
C TYR A 160 0.62 -7.59 7.59
N ASN A 161 1.58 -7.05 8.33
CA ASN A 161 1.31 -6.08 9.39
C ASN A 161 1.42 -4.64 8.86
N LEU A 162 0.27 -3.97 8.74
CA LEU A 162 0.18 -2.60 8.23
C LEU A 162 0.80 -1.58 9.19
N ASN A 163 0.94 -1.92 10.47
CA ASN A 163 1.54 -1.06 11.50
C ASN A 163 3.08 -1.05 11.47
N THR A 164 3.72 -1.94 10.71
CA THR A 164 5.20 -2.05 10.64
C THR A 164 5.76 -1.86 9.23
N GLY A 165 5.10 -1.11 8.36
CA GLY A 165 5.57 -0.96 6.97
C GLY A 165 5.27 -2.16 6.08
N GLY A 166 4.31 -3.04 6.44
CA GLY A 166 3.82 -4.10 5.56
C GLY A 166 4.65 -5.39 5.54
N ASN A 167 5.36 -5.69 6.63
CA ASN A 167 6.12 -6.94 6.75
C ASN A 167 5.22 -8.17 6.82
N ILE A 168 5.69 -9.31 6.30
CA ILE A 168 5.04 -10.61 6.45
C ILE A 168 5.17 -11.06 7.92
N VAL A 169 4.04 -11.33 8.57
CA VAL A 169 3.99 -11.85 9.96
C VAL A 169 3.52 -13.31 10.02
N SER A 170 2.97 -13.84 8.94
CA SER A 170 2.55 -15.25 8.84
C SER A 170 2.41 -15.67 7.37
N GLY A 171 2.57 -16.97 7.10
CA GLY A 171 2.57 -17.55 5.76
C GLY A 171 3.99 -17.78 5.21
N GLY A 172 4.10 -18.08 3.92
CA GLY A 172 5.40 -18.28 3.27
C GLY A 172 6.22 -16.99 3.14
N SER A 173 7.54 -17.11 3.05
CA SER A 173 8.43 -15.98 2.71
C SER A 173 8.08 -15.40 1.33
N GLY A 174 8.47 -14.16 1.09
CA GLY A 174 8.19 -13.46 -0.16
C GLY A 174 8.33 -11.95 -0.02
N LYS A 175 7.80 -11.23 -1.01
CA LYS A 175 7.81 -9.77 -1.05
C LYS A 175 6.97 -9.20 0.09
N LYS A 176 7.46 -8.15 0.75
CA LYS A 176 6.64 -7.30 1.64
C LYS A 176 5.54 -6.61 0.83
N LEU A 177 4.54 -6.03 1.51
CA LEU A 177 3.52 -5.24 0.82
C LEU A 177 4.13 -4.14 -0.04
N THR A 178 3.58 -3.97 -1.24
CA THR A 178 3.89 -2.83 -2.10
C THR A 178 3.51 -1.56 -1.35
N ARG A 179 4.51 -0.79 -0.93
CA ARG A 179 4.34 0.46 -0.19
C ARG A 179 4.57 1.66 -1.11
N TYR A 180 3.75 2.69 -0.90
CA TYR A 180 3.86 3.97 -1.56
C TYR A 180 4.29 5.06 -0.57
N ARG A 181 4.90 6.12 -1.07
CA ARG A 181 5.10 7.33 -0.29
C ARG A 181 3.74 8.02 -0.17
N ALA A 182 3.41 8.49 1.02
CA ALA A 182 2.15 9.16 1.22
C ALA A 182 2.24 10.25 2.29
N ASN A 183 1.34 11.22 2.16
CA ASN A 183 1.17 12.29 3.11
C ASN A 183 -0.31 12.61 3.28
N SER A 184 -0.66 13.07 4.48
CA SER A 184 -1.98 13.58 4.84
C SER A 184 -1.80 14.95 5.49
N THR A 185 -2.64 15.92 5.10
CA THR A 185 -2.68 17.24 5.76
C THR A 185 -3.73 17.32 6.88
N GLY A 186 -4.29 16.19 7.30
CA GLY A 186 -5.27 16.07 8.38
C GLY A 186 -6.55 15.32 7.97
N PRO A 187 -7.48 15.02 8.91
CA PRO A 187 -8.65 14.16 8.66
C PRO A 187 -9.52 14.59 7.47
N PHE A 188 -9.76 15.89 7.32
CA PHE A 188 -10.49 16.48 6.19
C PHE A 188 -9.57 17.27 5.26
N GLY A 189 -8.30 16.86 5.17
CA GLY A 189 -7.28 17.52 4.36
C GLY A 189 -7.09 16.84 3.00
N VAL A 190 -5.91 17.06 2.43
CA VAL A 190 -5.47 16.43 1.19
C VAL A 190 -4.68 15.16 1.52
N LEU A 191 -5.05 14.07 0.85
CA LEU A 191 -4.29 12.83 0.76
C LEU A 191 -3.47 12.84 -0.53
N GLY A 192 -2.16 12.66 -0.42
CA GLY A 192 -1.27 12.41 -1.55
C GLY A 192 -0.60 11.04 -1.44
N VAL A 193 -0.51 10.31 -2.55
CA VAL A 193 0.16 9.01 -2.65
C VAL A 193 0.98 8.92 -3.93
N SER A 194 2.26 8.60 -3.82
CA SER A 194 3.24 8.50 -4.93
C SER A 194 4.14 7.28 -4.77
#